data_AF-A0A8T6C638-F1
#
_entry.id   AF-A0A8T6C638-F1
#
_cell.length_a   1.000
_cell.length_b   1.000
_cell.length_c   1.000
_cell.angle_alpha   90.00
_cell.angle_beta   90.00
_cell.angle_gamma   90.00
#
_symmetry.space_group_name_H-M   'P 1'
#
loop_
_entity.id
_entity.type
_entity.pdbx_description
1 polymer ?
#
loop_
_entity_poly.entity_id
_entity_poly.type
_entity_poly.pdbx_seq_one_letter_code
_entity_poly.pdbx_strand_id
1 'polypeptide(L)'
;RVESAGNAAGMGALIALLNVPARAEIEAAVRRIEKIETAVEPKFQEYFVDAMAIPNKRDAFPRLFSVVTRPAGGPKSVGARRRRRKRAESAGGEP
;
A
#
# COMPACT_ATOMS: atom_id res chain seq x y z
N ARG A 1 12.20 17.17 4.02
CA ARG A 1 11.23 18.27 3.78
C ARG A 1 10.25 17.76 2.73
N VAL A 2 8.96 17.95 2.92
CA VAL A 2 7.92 17.49 1.99
C VAL A 2 7.12 18.71 1.60
N GLU A 3 6.90 18.88 0.30
CA GLU A 3 6.13 19.98 -0.27
C GLU A 3 5.10 19.43 -1.23
N SER A 4 3.96 20.12 -1.33
CA SER A 4 2.93 19.78 -2.31
C SER A 4 3.29 20.41 -3.65
N ALA A 5 3.37 19.60 -4.71
CA ALA A 5 3.58 20.07 -6.08
C ALA A 5 2.27 20.46 -6.79
N GLY A 6 1.09 20.25 -6.15
CA GLY A 6 -0.20 20.46 -6.79
C GLY A 6 -0.42 19.58 -8.03
N ASN A 7 -1.05 20.12 -9.07
CA ASN A 7 -1.26 19.41 -10.33
C ASN A 7 -0.01 19.45 -11.21
N ALA A 8 0.97 18.61 -10.89
CA ALA A 8 2.23 18.52 -11.63
C ALA A 8 2.02 18.15 -13.11
N ALA A 9 1.03 17.32 -13.44
CA ALA A 9 0.75 16.92 -14.82
C ALA A 9 0.26 18.10 -15.68
N GLY A 10 -0.71 18.86 -15.16
CA GLY A 10 -1.21 20.06 -15.84
C GLY A 10 -0.13 21.12 -16.00
N MET A 11 0.71 21.28 -14.97
CA MET A 11 1.83 22.22 -15.04
C MET A 11 2.89 21.78 -16.06
N GLY A 12 3.21 20.48 -16.12
CA GLY A 12 4.09 19.92 -17.15
C GLY A 12 3.55 20.13 -18.57
N ALA A 13 2.23 19.99 -18.77
CA ALA A 13 1.60 20.25 -20.07
C ALA A 13 1.71 21.73 -20.48
N LEU A 14 1.51 22.66 -19.54
CA LEU A 14 1.67 24.09 -19.80
C LEU A 14 3.13 24.46 -20.14
N ILE A 15 4.10 23.86 -19.43
CA ILE A 15 5.53 24.02 -19.76
C ILE A 15 5.81 23.53 -21.18
N ALA A 16 5.32 22.34 -21.56
CA ALA A 16 5.50 21.80 -22.90
C ALA A 16 4.81 22.67 -23.98
N LEU A 17 3.69 23.31 -23.66
CA LEU A 17 2.96 24.19 -24.57
C LEU A 17 3.74 25.49 -24.83
N LEU A 18 4.20 26.16 -23.78
CA LEU A 18 4.80 27.50 -23.85
C LEU A 18 6.31 27.49 -24.11
N ASN A 19 7.00 26.39 -23.83
CA ASN A 19 8.44 26.24 -24.01
C ASN A 19 8.75 25.05 -24.93
N VAL A 20 9.14 25.35 -26.17
CA VAL A 20 9.45 24.32 -27.19
C VAL A 20 10.68 23.49 -26.82
N PRO A 21 11.84 24.09 -26.43
CA PRO A 21 12.98 23.32 -25.93
C PRO A 21 12.66 22.33 -24.80
N ALA A 22 11.75 22.69 -23.88
CA ALA A 22 11.38 21.82 -22.76
C ALA A 22 10.77 20.49 -23.20
N ARG A 23 10.21 20.38 -24.41
CA ARG A 23 9.71 19.11 -24.95
C ARG A 23 10.83 18.09 -25.12
N ALA A 24 12.00 18.51 -25.61
CA ALA A 24 13.16 17.64 -25.75
C ALA A 24 13.70 17.17 -24.39
N GLU A 25 13.65 18.05 -23.37
CA GLU A 25 14.01 17.68 -22.00
C GLU A 25 13.06 16.63 -21.41
N ILE A 26 11.75 16.80 -21.62
CA ILE A 26 10.73 15.83 -21.21
C ILE A 26 10.95 14.49 -21.90
N GLU A 27 11.19 14.47 -23.21
CA GLU A 27 11.49 13.25 -23.96
C GLU A 27 12.75 12.54 -23.44
N ALA A 28 13.81 13.30 -23.17
CA ALA A 28 15.04 12.75 -22.60
C ALA A 28 14.81 12.17 -21.19
N ALA A 29 13.95 12.80 -20.38
CA ALA A 29 13.57 12.29 -19.07
C ALA A 29 12.76 10.98 -19.19
N VAL A 30 11.78 10.92 -20.09
CA VAL A 30 10.95 9.72 -20.32
C VAL A 30 11.80 8.51 -20.69
N ARG A 31 12.84 8.69 -21.51
CA ARG A 31 13.76 7.61 -21.90
C ARG A 31 14.56 7.02 -20.73
N ARG A 32 14.66 7.74 -19.61
CA ARG A 32 15.36 7.27 -18.40
C ARG A 32 14.43 6.65 -17.37
N ILE A 33 13.12 6.60 -17.64
CA ILE A 33 12.15 6.00 -16.71
C ILE A 33 12.33 4.48 -16.72
N GLU A 34 12.66 3.93 -15.56
CA GLU A 34 12.56 2.50 -15.31
C GLU A 34 11.12 2.15 -14.92
N LYS A 35 10.47 1.30 -15.72
CA LYS A 35 9.12 0.83 -15.45
C LYS A 35 9.20 -0.38 -14.52
N ILE A 36 8.67 -0.24 -13.31
CA ILE A 36 8.51 -1.33 -12.36
C ILE A 36 7.08 -1.88 -12.43
N GLU A 37 6.94 -3.16 -12.75
CA GLU A 37 5.64 -3.85 -12.82
C GLU A 37 5.31 -4.51 -11.49
N THR A 38 4.41 -3.91 -10.72
CA THR A 38 4.06 -4.42 -9.39
C THR A 38 3.16 -5.66 -9.42
N ALA A 39 2.48 -5.93 -10.54
CA ALA A 39 1.54 -7.04 -10.64
C ALA A 39 2.21 -8.42 -10.57
N VAL A 40 3.48 -8.52 -10.95
CA VAL A 40 4.27 -9.76 -10.93
C VAL A 40 5.09 -9.93 -9.67
N GLU A 41 5.21 -8.89 -8.84
CA GLU A 41 6.01 -8.91 -7.62
C GLU A 41 5.34 -9.81 -6.55
N PRO A 42 5.95 -10.94 -6.14
CA PRO A 42 5.32 -11.88 -5.22
C PRO A 42 4.92 -11.26 -3.88
N LYS A 43 5.64 -10.24 -3.40
CA LYS A 43 5.37 -9.58 -2.12
C LYS A 43 4.37 -8.44 -2.20
N PHE A 44 3.92 -8.04 -3.40
CA PHE A 44 3.04 -6.88 -3.56
C PHE A 44 1.76 -7.00 -2.71
N GLN A 45 1.12 -8.18 -2.74
CA GLN A 45 -0.10 -8.43 -1.96
C GLN A 45 0.15 -8.32 -0.45
N GLU A 46 1.27 -8.84 0.03
CA GLU A 46 1.65 -8.76 1.44
C GLU A 46 1.83 -7.30 1.88
N TYR A 47 2.61 -6.53 1.12
CA TYR A 47 2.82 -5.11 1.39
C TYR A 47 1.53 -4.30 1.32
N PHE A 48 0.68 -4.58 0.33
CA PHE A 48 -0.62 -3.92 0.19
C PHE A 48 -1.51 -4.17 1.40
N VAL A 49 -1.67 -5.44 1.83
CA VAL A 49 -2.51 -5.81 2.97
C VAL A 49 -1.97 -5.22 4.28
N ASP A 50 -0.66 -5.16 4.47
CA ASP A 50 -0.08 -4.54 5.65
C ASP A 50 -0.31 -3.02 5.69
N ALA A 51 -0.23 -2.36 4.52
CA ALA A 51 -0.46 -0.92 4.38
C ALA A 51 -1.93 -0.49 4.51
N MET A 52 -2.90 -1.41 4.40
CA MET A 52 -4.33 -1.11 4.55
C MET A 52 -4.76 -0.81 6.00
N ALA A 53 -4.00 -1.28 7.00
CA ALA A 53 -4.29 -0.94 8.39
C ALA A 53 -3.86 0.50 8.68
N ILE A 54 -4.58 1.22 9.56
CA ILE A 54 -4.20 2.58 9.94
C ILE A 54 -3.39 2.55 11.25
N PRO A 55 -2.15 3.07 11.29
CA PRO A 55 -1.39 3.66 10.17
C PRO A 55 -0.70 2.64 9.24
N ASN A 56 -0.42 1.44 9.77
CA ASN A 56 0.04 0.25 9.07
C ASN A 56 -0.04 -0.94 10.04
N LYS A 57 -0.03 -2.18 9.54
CA LYS A 57 -0.12 -3.40 10.35
C LYS A 57 1.22 -3.79 11.00
N ARG A 58 2.35 -3.47 10.35
CA ARG A 58 3.71 -3.84 10.75
C ARG A 58 4.56 -2.64 11.14
N ASP A 59 4.51 -1.57 10.37
CA ASP A 59 5.39 -0.41 10.57
C ASP A 59 4.99 0.42 11.81
N ALA A 60 6.00 0.96 12.50
CA ALA A 60 5.81 1.57 13.83
C ALA A 60 5.32 3.03 13.81
N PHE A 61 5.48 3.77 12.70
CA PHE A 61 5.09 5.18 12.56
C PHE A 61 5.47 6.09 13.77
N PRO A 62 6.75 6.14 14.20
CA PRO A 62 7.15 6.82 15.43
C PRO A 62 6.86 8.34 15.42
N ARG A 63 6.98 9.00 14.26
CA ARG A 63 6.66 10.43 14.11
C ARG A 63 5.17 10.75 14.18
N LEU A 64 4.29 9.78 13.90
CA LEU A 64 2.84 9.99 14.03
C LEU A 64 2.43 9.97 15.50
N PHE A 65 2.96 9.02 16.27
CA PHE A 65 2.61 8.87 17.68
C PHE A 65 3.32 9.85 18.63
N SER A 66 4.22 10.68 18.12
CA SER A 66 4.67 11.87 18.85
C SER A 66 3.65 13.01 18.84
N VAL A 67 2.64 12.97 17.95
CA VAL A 67 1.62 14.02 17.82
C VAL A 67 0.19 13.54 18.04
N VAL A 68 -0.06 12.22 18.01
CA VAL A 68 -1.37 11.60 18.25
C VAL A 68 -1.24 10.45 19.24
N THR A 69 -2.18 10.33 20.18
CA THR A 69 -2.22 9.21 21.13
C THR A 69 -2.54 7.90 20.42
N ARG A 70 -1.69 6.89 20.61
CA ARG A 70 -1.89 5.56 20.03
C ARG A 70 -3.11 4.87 20.67
N PRO A 71 -4.06 4.33 19.90
CA PRO A 71 -5.18 3.57 20.44
C PRO A 71 -4.71 2.33 21.21
N ALA A 72 -5.36 2.03 22.34
CA ALA A 72 -5.12 0.82 23.12
C ALA A 72 -5.73 -0.40 22.40
N GLY A 73 -4.99 -0.95 21.45
CA GLY A 73 -5.39 -2.12 20.67
C GLY A 73 -4.51 -2.28 19.45
N GLY A 74 -3.46 -3.10 19.58
CA GLY A 74 -2.61 -3.47 18.45
C GLY A 74 -3.41 -4.20 17.35
N PRO A 75 -2.87 -4.29 16.13
CA PRO A 75 -3.57 -4.87 14.99
C PRO A 75 -4.03 -6.30 15.32
N LYS A 76 -5.35 -6.51 15.40
CA LYS A 76 -5.90 -7.86 15.54
C LYS A 76 -5.60 -8.62 14.26
N SER A 77 -4.87 -9.73 14.35
CA SER A 77 -4.59 -10.61 13.22
C SER A 77 -5.92 -11.14 12.65
N VAL A 78 -6.37 -10.58 11.52
CA VAL A 78 -7.47 -11.12 10.73
C VAL A 78 -6.94 -12.37 10.02
N GLY A 79 -6.92 -13.51 10.72
CA GLY A 79 -6.23 -14.70 10.20
C GLY A 79 -6.30 -15.94 11.07
N ALA A 80 -7.42 -16.18 11.73
CA ALA A 80 -7.69 -17.49 12.33
C ALA A 80 -9.15 -17.86 12.09
N ARG A 81 -9.53 -18.03 10.82
CA ARG A 81 -10.81 -18.66 10.48
C ARG A 81 -10.70 -20.15 10.83
N ARG A 82 -10.99 -20.41 12.11
CA ARG A 82 -11.29 -21.69 12.77
C ARG A 82 -11.22 -22.89 11.82
N ARG A 83 -10.13 -23.66 11.92
CA ARG A 83 -10.17 -25.12 11.74
C ARG A 83 -11.23 -25.67 12.69
N ARG A 84 -12.48 -25.78 12.25
CA ARG A 84 -13.54 -26.46 12.99
C ARG A 84 -13.19 -27.96 12.95
N ARG A 85 -12.60 -28.37 14.06
CA ARG A 85 -12.08 -29.70 14.40
C ARG A 85 -12.97 -30.83 13.85
N LYS A 86 -12.36 -31.71 13.05
CA LYS A 86 -12.67 -33.14 13.10
C LYS A 86 -12.44 -33.63 14.53
N ARG A 87 -13.52 -33.88 15.30
CA ARG A 87 -13.59 -34.92 16.35
C ARG A 87 -14.98 -34.95 16.98
N ALA A 88 -15.77 -35.94 16.60
CA ALA A 88 -16.67 -36.72 17.45
C ALA A 88 -17.37 -37.78 16.57
N GLU A 89 -16.64 -38.83 16.22
CA GLU A 89 -17.25 -40.16 16.14
C GLU A 89 -17.73 -40.55 17.55
N SER A 90 -18.72 -41.44 17.60
CA SER A 90 -19.29 -42.20 18.74
C SER A 90 -20.41 -41.54 19.58
N ALA A 91 -21.65 -41.85 19.20
CA ALA A 91 -22.84 -42.17 20.02
C ALA A 91 -24.04 -42.10 19.04
N GLY A 92 -24.73 -43.17 18.64
CA GLY A 92 -25.21 -44.33 19.40
C GLY A 92 -26.75 -44.24 19.40
N GLY A 93 -27.44 -45.28 18.94
CA GLY A 93 -28.87 -45.51 19.27
C GLY A 93 -29.85 -45.49 18.09
N GLU A 94 -30.30 -46.71 17.77
CA GLU A 94 -31.51 -47.17 17.05
C GLU A 94 -32.84 -46.55 17.58
N PRO A 95 -34.04 -46.82 17.02
CA PRO A 95 -34.57 -48.09 16.46
C PRO A 95 -34.78 -48.17 14.94
#